data_AF-A0A344UA31-F1
#
_entry.id   AF-A0A344UA31-F1
#
_cell.length_a   1.000
_cell.length_b   1.000
_cell.length_c   1.000
_cell.angle_alpha   90.00
_cell.angle_beta   90.00
_cell.angle_gamma   90.00
#
_symmetry.space_group_name_H-M   'P 1'
#
loop_
_entity.id
_entity.type
_entity.pdbx_description
1 polymer ?
#
loop_
_entity_poly.entity_id
_entity_poly.type
_entity_poly.pdbx_seq_one_letter_code
_entity_poly.pdbx_strand_id
1 'polypeptide(L)'
;MRAAARASAPGAGPAAARPPRPGGEAAPAAGRGAARRPLAAALLAAALTAAPGARAAADTGLPAPRTQEGAGAVLDGLKTYGQAVLRAADGSVRQIPAGLYEMRVDGGGTLQTYGVGVAGHAQPHARYTESAWGGSPLAGNAEAGRIRWVLEHSYPQLNDLAGLAKAAGAGALTAESAAAGTQVAIWRLADGANVEAADPAAEKLADYLQRSAGRLPEPPASLGLDPGSVSGPVGGRIGPVTVRTGAQSVSVAPDAAAVAMGVRIVDAEGKPVTAAANGSRLYFEVPAGTPDGTASVTVQGSTKVPVGRVFTSGLPTQAQIVAGSSASAVTAQATALWPEAVVTEAGAAGDTTVANPAVADTSPEPTPEEERLATSGSSAATPVIASLAVGLVVLGGLVVLLVRKRPLDEEEGA
;
A
#
# COMPACT_ATOMS: atom_id res chain seq x y z
N MET A 1 -52.49 58.34 10.46
CA MET A 1 -53.62 57.38 10.45
C MET A 1 -53.06 56.02 10.03
N ARG A 2 -53.01 55.05 10.98
CA ARG A 2 -52.75 53.59 10.86
C ARG A 2 -51.43 53.12 10.17
N ALA A 3 -50.48 52.53 10.92
CA ALA A 3 -50.30 51.10 11.28
C ALA A 3 -49.52 50.30 10.18
N ALA A 4 -48.26 49.89 10.44
CA ALA A 4 -47.79 48.52 10.80
C ALA A 4 -47.77 47.54 9.60
N ALA A 5 -46.78 46.66 9.33
CA ALA A 5 -45.72 46.06 10.13
C ALA A 5 -44.59 45.43 9.25
N ARG A 6 -43.38 45.33 9.85
CA ARG A 6 -42.31 44.27 9.90
C ARG A 6 -42.19 43.25 8.74
N ALA A 7 -41.01 42.75 8.34
CA ALA A 7 -39.85 42.32 9.14
C ALA A 7 -38.54 42.29 8.33
N SER A 8 -37.40 42.45 9.02
CA SER A 8 -36.05 42.26 8.49
C SER A 8 -35.16 41.60 9.55
N ALA A 9 -34.27 40.73 9.05
CA ALA A 9 -32.91 40.41 9.52
C ALA A 9 -32.67 39.19 10.45
N PRO A 10 -31.45 38.59 10.32
CA PRO A 10 -31.14 37.20 10.66
C PRO A 10 -30.29 37.05 11.94
N GLY A 11 -30.18 35.81 12.43
CA GLY A 11 -29.40 35.45 13.61
C GLY A 11 -27.96 35.02 13.31
N ALA A 12 -27.05 35.38 14.21
CA ALA A 12 -25.68 34.88 14.29
C ALA A 12 -25.21 34.79 15.75
N GLY A 13 -24.65 33.64 16.13
CA GLY A 13 -23.45 33.52 16.97
C GLY A 13 -23.58 33.40 18.50
N PRO A 14 -22.60 32.76 19.19
CA PRO A 14 -22.86 31.83 20.29
C PRO A 14 -22.38 32.28 21.69
N ALA A 15 -22.77 31.47 22.68
CA ALA A 15 -22.63 31.69 24.11
C ALA A 15 -21.28 31.27 24.72
N ALA A 16 -20.84 32.03 25.73
CA ALA A 16 -19.77 31.66 26.66
C ALA A 16 -20.15 31.97 28.12
N ALA A 17 -19.93 30.96 28.97
CA ALA A 17 -19.49 30.94 30.37
C ALA A 17 -20.11 31.85 31.47
N ARG A 18 -20.48 31.21 32.60
CA ARG A 18 -20.48 31.82 33.95
C ARG A 18 -20.27 30.74 35.07
N PRO A 19 -19.51 31.02 36.16
CA PRO A 19 -19.28 30.14 37.35
C PRO A 19 -20.04 30.69 38.61
N PRO A 20 -19.69 30.46 39.92
CA PRO A 20 -18.92 29.43 40.68
C PRO A 20 -19.62 28.89 41.99
N ARG A 21 -19.04 27.89 42.70
CA ARG A 21 -18.50 27.94 44.11
C ARG A 21 -18.39 26.58 44.87
N PRO A 22 -17.50 26.46 45.89
CA PRO A 22 -17.07 25.20 46.54
C PRO A 22 -17.50 25.03 48.02
N GLY A 23 -17.31 23.83 48.59
CA GLY A 23 -17.36 23.55 50.03
C GLY A 23 -16.56 22.28 50.40
N GLY A 24 -15.63 22.40 51.37
CA GLY A 24 -14.73 21.36 51.91
C GLY A 24 -15.46 20.29 52.75
N GLU A 25 -14.96 19.06 52.91
CA GLU A 25 -13.75 18.53 53.58
C GLU A 25 -14.11 17.91 54.95
N ALA A 26 -13.93 16.59 55.08
CA ALA A 26 -13.31 15.86 56.21
C ALA A 26 -13.69 14.36 56.21
N ALA A 27 -12.68 13.48 56.20
CA ALA A 27 -12.72 12.05 56.51
C ALA A 27 -12.18 11.84 57.97
N PRO A 28 -11.77 10.64 58.48
CA PRO A 28 -11.90 9.23 58.03
C PRO A 28 -12.25 8.23 59.18
N ALA A 29 -12.35 6.90 58.90
CA ALA A 29 -11.62 5.80 59.60
C ALA A 29 -12.23 4.37 59.46
N ALA A 30 -11.39 3.47 58.91
CA ALA A 30 -11.09 2.04 59.18
C ALA A 30 -12.07 1.03 59.84
N GLY A 31 -12.10 -0.20 59.30
CA GLY A 31 -12.57 -1.43 59.97
C GLY A 31 -12.27 -2.74 59.19
N ARG A 32 -11.80 -3.79 59.87
CA ARG A 32 -11.06 -5.02 59.40
C ARG A 32 -11.92 -6.27 59.05
N GLY A 33 -11.31 -7.26 58.38
CA GLY A 33 -11.57 -8.72 58.54
C GLY A 33 -11.42 -9.55 57.23
N ALA A 34 -10.35 -10.34 56.98
CA ALA A 34 -10.10 -11.77 57.33
C ALA A 34 -11.21 -12.75 56.86
N ALA A 35 -11.04 -13.95 56.29
CA ALA A 35 -9.94 -14.82 55.82
C ALA A 35 -10.57 -16.11 55.20
N ARG A 36 -9.74 -16.97 54.56
CA ARG A 36 -9.87 -18.45 54.34
C ARG A 36 -10.44 -18.99 52.99
N ARG A 37 -9.58 -19.78 52.31
CA ARG A 37 -9.85 -20.91 51.35
C ARG A 37 -10.15 -22.20 52.15
N PRO A 38 -10.77 -23.30 51.62
CA PRO A 38 -10.06 -24.31 50.77
C PRO A 38 -10.89 -25.31 49.88
N LEU A 39 -10.15 -26.13 49.08
CA LEU A 39 -10.45 -27.50 48.56
C LEU A 39 -11.59 -27.69 47.51
N ALA A 40 -11.61 -28.64 46.56
CA ALA A 40 -10.69 -29.66 46.03
C ALA A 40 -11.23 -30.28 44.70
N ALA A 41 -10.31 -30.87 43.92
CA ALA A 41 -10.36 -32.05 43.04
C ALA A 41 -11.66 -32.59 42.40
N ALA A 42 -11.62 -32.92 41.09
CA ALA A 42 -11.85 -34.28 40.56
C ALA A 42 -11.54 -34.41 39.04
N LEU A 43 -10.85 -35.51 38.69
CA LEU A 43 -10.54 -36.02 37.35
C LEU A 43 -11.76 -36.70 36.70
N LEU A 44 -11.86 -36.72 35.37
CA LEU A 44 -12.25 -37.91 34.62
C LEU A 44 -11.91 -37.80 33.12
N ALA A 45 -11.24 -38.84 32.63
CA ALA A 45 -10.84 -39.06 31.26
C ALA A 45 -12.00 -39.61 30.41
N ALA A 46 -12.01 -39.28 29.11
CA ALA A 46 -12.64 -40.10 28.09
C ALA A 46 -11.88 -39.92 26.77
N ALA A 47 -11.27 -41.00 26.31
CA ALA A 47 -10.68 -41.13 24.99
C ALA A 47 -11.79 -41.43 23.96
N LEU A 48 -11.80 -40.71 22.84
CA LEU A 48 -12.44 -41.17 21.61
C LEU A 48 -11.45 -41.02 20.44
N THR A 49 -11.08 -42.17 19.89
CA THR A 49 -10.40 -42.31 18.60
C THR A 49 -11.37 -41.97 17.47
N ALA A 50 -11.06 -40.91 16.72
CA ALA A 50 -11.68 -40.64 15.42
C ALA A 50 -10.57 -40.45 14.39
N ALA A 51 -10.57 -41.31 13.37
CA ALA A 51 -9.70 -41.20 12.21
C ALA A 51 -9.92 -39.85 11.49
N PRO A 52 -8.86 -39.19 10.97
CA PRO A 52 -9.07 -38.04 10.10
C PRO A 52 -9.50 -38.55 8.72
N GLY A 53 -10.80 -38.43 8.44
CA GLY A 53 -11.31 -38.43 7.08
C GLY A 53 -10.72 -37.25 6.31
N ALA A 54 -10.16 -37.54 5.14
CA ALA A 54 -9.71 -36.55 4.18
C ALA A 54 -10.85 -35.57 3.88
N ARG A 55 -10.73 -34.33 4.32
CA ARG A 55 -11.56 -33.25 3.80
C ARG A 55 -11.00 -32.85 2.45
N ALA A 56 -11.78 -33.12 1.40
CA ALA A 56 -11.61 -32.52 0.10
C ALA A 56 -11.48 -30.99 0.27
N ALA A 57 -10.34 -30.45 -0.15
CA ALA A 57 -10.16 -29.01 -0.26
C ALA A 57 -11.18 -28.52 -1.29
N ALA A 58 -12.17 -27.75 -0.81
CA ALA A 58 -13.02 -26.98 -1.67
C ALA A 58 -12.13 -25.98 -2.41
N ASP A 59 -12.25 -25.98 -3.73
CA ASP A 59 -11.56 -25.11 -4.66
C ASP A 59 -12.04 -23.67 -4.44
N THR A 60 -11.49 -23.02 -3.40
CA THR A 60 -11.58 -21.56 -3.29
C THR A 60 -10.51 -21.03 -4.21
N GLY A 61 -10.92 -20.69 -5.44
CA GLY A 61 -10.16 -19.83 -6.34
C GLY A 61 -9.95 -18.46 -5.67
N LEU A 62 -9.02 -18.41 -4.72
CA LEU A 62 -8.46 -17.18 -4.21
C LEU A 62 -7.63 -16.60 -5.36
N PRO A 63 -7.82 -15.32 -5.72
CA PRO A 63 -6.91 -14.67 -6.65
C PRO A 63 -5.49 -14.84 -6.09
N ALA A 64 -4.56 -15.30 -6.94
CA ALA A 64 -3.17 -15.47 -6.56
C ALA A 64 -2.72 -14.22 -5.77
N PRO A 65 -2.07 -14.37 -4.60
CA PRO A 65 -1.60 -13.22 -3.85
C PRO A 65 -0.78 -12.37 -4.80
N ARG A 66 -1.24 -11.14 -5.07
CA ARG A 66 -0.48 -10.19 -5.89
C ARG A 66 0.91 -10.10 -5.25
N THR A 67 1.93 -10.56 -5.96
CA THR A 67 3.32 -10.42 -5.53
C THR A 67 3.54 -8.93 -5.31
N GLN A 68 3.71 -8.55 -4.05
CA GLN A 68 3.99 -7.16 -3.70
C GLN A 68 5.37 -6.85 -4.27
N GLU A 69 5.43 -5.98 -5.27
CA GLU A 69 6.65 -5.54 -5.93
C GLU A 69 6.84 -4.05 -5.72
N GLY A 70 8.04 -3.65 -5.33
CA GLY A 70 8.43 -2.25 -5.15
C GLY A 70 7.99 -1.65 -3.81
N ALA A 71 7.70 -0.35 -3.83
CA ALA A 71 7.31 0.38 -2.62
C ALA A 71 5.79 0.32 -2.38
N GLY A 72 5.40 0.18 -1.11
CA GLY A 72 4.04 0.46 -0.62
C GLY A 72 4.02 1.82 0.07
N ALA A 73 2.98 2.63 -0.13
CA ALA A 73 2.90 3.96 0.46
C ALA A 73 1.48 4.35 0.86
N VAL A 74 1.36 5.22 1.86
CA VAL A 74 0.10 5.81 2.31
C VAL A 74 0.07 7.28 1.89
N LEU A 75 -1.04 7.71 1.27
CA LEU A 75 -1.22 9.08 0.85
C LEU A 75 -1.45 10.00 2.06
N ASP A 76 -0.55 10.95 2.29
CA ASP A 76 -0.69 11.96 3.35
C ASP A 76 -1.59 13.12 2.93
N GLY A 77 -1.69 13.37 1.63
CA GLY A 77 -2.60 14.35 1.05
C GLY A 77 -1.87 15.40 0.21
N LEU A 78 -2.65 16.36 -0.28
CA LEU A 78 -2.19 17.44 -1.13
C LEU A 78 -1.42 18.47 -0.30
N LYS A 79 -0.18 18.79 -0.69
CA LYS A 79 0.71 19.68 0.09
C LYS A 79 0.93 21.03 -0.58
N THR A 80 1.27 21.02 -1.88
CA THR A 80 1.62 22.22 -2.64
C THR A 80 0.70 22.31 -3.83
N TYR A 81 -0.24 23.25 -3.81
CA TYR A 81 -1.30 23.28 -4.81
C TYR A 81 -1.82 24.69 -5.07
N GLY A 82 -2.27 24.89 -6.31
CA GLY A 82 -3.13 26.00 -6.71
C GLY A 82 -4.53 25.50 -7.04
N GLN A 83 -5.26 26.31 -7.81
CA GLN A 83 -6.59 25.95 -8.29
C GLN A 83 -6.57 25.75 -9.80
N ALA A 84 -7.43 24.86 -10.29
CA ALA A 84 -7.72 24.65 -11.69
C ALA A 84 -9.23 24.73 -11.93
N VAL A 85 -9.61 25.19 -13.12
CA VAL A 85 -10.99 25.30 -13.58
C VAL A 85 -11.25 24.14 -14.52
N LEU A 86 -12.03 23.16 -14.05
CA LEU A 86 -12.50 22.04 -14.84
C LEU A 86 -13.82 22.39 -15.52
N ARG A 87 -13.89 22.20 -16.83
CA ARG A 87 -15.12 22.28 -17.62
C ARG A 87 -15.52 20.86 -17.99
N ALA A 88 -16.54 20.34 -17.31
CA ALA A 88 -17.01 18.98 -17.56
C ALA A 88 -17.87 18.92 -18.83
N ALA A 89 -18.03 17.71 -19.37
CA ALA A 89 -18.79 17.48 -20.60
C ALA A 89 -20.29 17.82 -20.46
N ASP A 90 -20.82 17.84 -19.23
CA ASP A 90 -22.19 18.26 -18.90
C ASP A 90 -22.37 19.80 -18.89
N GLY A 91 -21.32 20.56 -19.22
CA GLY A 91 -21.32 22.03 -19.21
C GLY A 91 -21.06 22.64 -17.83
N SER A 92 -20.91 21.83 -16.77
CA SER A 92 -20.58 22.34 -15.45
C SER A 92 -19.14 22.84 -15.37
N VAL A 93 -18.95 23.94 -14.65
CA VAL A 93 -17.64 24.54 -14.39
C VAL A 93 -17.36 24.45 -12.91
N ARG A 94 -16.24 23.82 -12.54
CA ARG A 94 -15.85 23.62 -11.14
C ARG A 94 -14.42 24.04 -10.92
N GLN A 95 -14.16 24.70 -9.79
CA GLN A 95 -12.80 24.89 -9.31
C GLN A 95 -12.39 23.67 -8.49
N ILE A 96 -11.23 23.10 -8.83
CA ILE A 96 -10.66 21.94 -8.16
C ILE A 96 -9.21 22.23 -7.79
N PRO A 97 -8.73 21.74 -6.63
CA PRO A 97 -7.34 21.90 -6.26
C PRO A 97 -6.45 21.08 -7.21
N ALA A 98 -5.32 21.67 -7.61
CA ALA A 98 -4.37 21.05 -8.54
C ALA A 98 -2.95 21.21 -8.02
N GLY A 99 -2.23 20.10 -7.81
CA GLY A 99 -0.86 20.17 -7.36
C GLY A 99 -0.29 18.86 -6.82
N LEU A 100 0.76 19.02 -6.02
CA LEU A 100 1.65 17.96 -5.57
C LEU A 100 1.16 17.35 -4.25
N TYR A 101 0.99 16.05 -4.27
CA TYR A 101 0.69 15.22 -3.12
C TYR A 101 1.96 14.67 -2.49
N GLU A 102 1.89 14.38 -1.20
CA GLU A 102 2.92 13.65 -0.48
C GLU A 102 2.38 12.29 -0.03
N MET A 103 3.24 11.27 -0.12
CA MET A 103 2.98 9.93 0.37
C MET A 103 4.13 9.50 1.28
N ARG A 104 3.80 8.74 2.32
CA ARG A 104 4.76 8.11 3.22
C ARG A 104 4.95 6.66 2.84
N VAL A 105 6.18 6.24 2.59
CA VAL A 105 6.51 4.86 2.22
C VAL A 105 6.53 3.96 3.46
N ASP A 106 5.95 2.77 3.33
CA ASP A 106 6.01 1.70 4.33
C ASP A 106 7.48 1.34 4.60
N GLY A 107 7.92 1.43 5.86
CA GLY A 107 9.32 1.17 6.22
C GLY A 107 10.29 2.35 6.03
N GLY A 108 9.78 3.51 5.59
CA GLY A 108 10.52 4.78 5.60
C GLY A 108 10.73 5.40 4.23
N GLY A 109 10.83 6.73 4.22
CA GLY A 109 10.95 7.57 3.03
C GLY A 109 9.62 8.24 2.63
N THR A 110 9.71 9.16 1.68
CA THR A 110 8.57 9.92 1.16
C THR A 110 8.58 9.97 -0.37
N LEU A 111 7.38 10.06 -0.93
CA LEU A 111 7.15 10.27 -2.36
C LEU A 111 6.37 11.58 -2.54
N GLN A 112 6.74 12.30 -3.59
CA GLN A 112 5.99 13.42 -4.12
C GLN A 112 5.31 12.95 -5.40
N THR A 113 4.00 13.17 -5.51
CA THR A 113 3.19 12.59 -6.58
C THR A 113 2.15 13.56 -7.14
N TYR A 114 1.72 13.33 -8.37
CA TYR A 114 0.56 13.98 -8.98
C TYR A 114 -0.54 12.95 -9.25
N GLY A 115 -1.80 13.41 -9.25
CA GLY A 115 -2.92 12.57 -9.65
C GLY A 115 -2.89 12.30 -11.16
N VAL A 116 -3.03 11.03 -11.57
CA VAL A 116 -3.00 10.65 -12.99
C VAL A 116 -4.25 11.10 -13.73
N GLY A 117 -5.41 11.18 -13.08
CA GLY A 117 -6.67 11.56 -13.74
C GLY A 117 -7.49 12.59 -12.95
N VAL A 118 -8.35 13.32 -13.64
CA VAL A 118 -9.19 14.38 -13.04
C VAL A 118 -10.33 13.79 -12.20
N ALA A 119 -10.85 12.63 -12.61
CA ALA A 119 -11.90 11.91 -11.89
C ALA A 119 -11.36 11.12 -10.68
N GLY A 120 -10.04 10.91 -10.64
CA GLY A 120 -9.37 10.13 -9.59
C GLY A 120 -9.33 10.90 -8.29
N HIS A 121 -10.32 10.70 -7.41
CA HIS A 121 -10.27 11.24 -6.06
C HIS A 121 -9.14 10.57 -5.29
N ALA A 122 -8.03 11.28 -5.12
CA ALA A 122 -6.96 10.86 -4.22
C ALA A 122 -7.54 10.77 -2.80
N GLN A 123 -7.62 9.56 -2.24
CA GLN A 123 -8.15 9.34 -0.90
C GLN A 123 -7.03 9.47 0.13
N PRO A 124 -7.06 10.49 1.01
CA PRO A 124 -6.10 10.57 2.11
C PRO A 124 -6.17 9.30 2.96
N HIS A 125 -5.02 8.87 3.48
CA HIS A 125 -4.87 7.65 4.29
C HIS A 125 -5.12 6.32 3.57
N ALA A 126 -5.43 6.34 2.26
CA ALA A 126 -5.48 5.11 1.48
C ALA A 126 -4.06 4.60 1.20
N ARG A 127 -3.93 3.27 1.18
CA ARG A 127 -2.70 2.58 0.81
C ARG A 127 -2.64 2.38 -0.70
N TYR A 128 -1.46 2.63 -1.26
CA TYR A 128 -1.14 2.45 -2.65
C TYR A 128 0.10 1.56 -2.78
N THR A 129 0.17 0.83 -3.87
CA THR A 129 1.32 -0.01 -4.21
C THR A 129 1.89 0.42 -5.54
N GLU A 130 3.21 0.37 -5.67
CA GLU A 130 3.88 0.55 -6.94
C GLU A 130 3.31 -0.44 -7.99
N SER A 131 3.15 0.04 -9.22
CA SER A 131 2.51 -0.67 -10.31
C SER A 131 3.11 -0.24 -11.65
N ALA A 132 3.02 -1.11 -12.65
CA ALA A 132 3.31 -0.74 -14.03
C ALA A 132 2.20 0.17 -14.60
N TRP A 133 2.50 0.92 -15.67
CA TRP A 133 1.50 1.76 -16.33
C TRP A 133 0.25 0.98 -16.76
N GLY A 134 0.42 -0.27 -17.18
CA GLY A 134 -0.66 -1.19 -17.55
C GLY A 134 -1.67 -1.51 -16.44
N GLY A 135 -1.32 -1.30 -15.16
CA GLY A 135 -2.22 -1.46 -14.02
C GLY A 135 -3.03 -0.21 -13.66
N SER A 136 -2.93 0.85 -14.46
CA SER A 136 -3.42 2.19 -14.13
C SER A 136 -4.22 2.81 -15.29
N PRO A 137 -4.79 4.02 -15.15
CA PRO A 137 -5.45 4.73 -16.23
C PRO A 137 -4.50 5.10 -17.39
N LEU A 138 -3.17 4.97 -17.19
CA LEU A 138 -2.18 5.13 -18.26
C LEU A 138 -2.06 3.89 -19.16
N ALA A 139 -2.75 2.79 -18.85
CA ALA A 139 -2.75 1.59 -19.67
C ALA A 139 -3.23 1.92 -21.10
N GLY A 140 -2.37 1.67 -22.09
CA GLY A 140 -2.68 1.96 -23.50
C GLY A 140 -2.73 3.45 -23.86
N ASN A 141 -2.45 4.37 -22.93
CA ASN A 141 -2.38 5.79 -23.23
C ASN A 141 -1.08 6.10 -23.99
N ALA A 142 -1.20 6.51 -25.25
CA ALA A 142 -0.06 6.87 -26.11
C ALA A 142 0.75 8.08 -25.60
N GLU A 143 0.17 8.88 -24.71
CA GLU A 143 0.76 10.08 -24.13
C GLU A 143 1.40 9.82 -22.75
N ALA A 144 1.35 8.60 -22.21
CA ALA A 144 1.97 8.25 -20.92
C ALA A 144 3.46 8.61 -20.87
N GLY A 145 4.18 8.41 -21.97
CA GLY A 145 5.58 8.81 -22.10
C GLY A 145 5.81 10.33 -22.04
N ARG A 146 4.83 11.13 -22.45
CA ARG A 146 4.87 12.60 -22.37
C ARG A 146 4.62 13.08 -20.96
N ILE A 147 3.74 12.42 -20.22
CA ILE A 147 3.53 12.68 -18.79
C ILE A 147 4.84 12.46 -18.03
N ARG A 148 5.56 11.36 -18.30
CA ARG A 148 6.89 11.15 -17.71
C ARG A 148 7.85 12.29 -18.03
N TRP A 149 7.89 12.76 -19.27
CA TRP A 149 8.73 13.90 -19.64
C TRP A 149 8.36 15.15 -18.84
N VAL A 150 7.06 15.45 -18.68
CA VAL A 150 6.57 16.59 -17.89
C VAL A 150 7.07 16.51 -16.44
N LEU A 151 7.03 15.32 -15.84
CA LEU A 151 7.49 15.11 -14.46
C LEU A 151 9.00 15.35 -14.30
N GLU A 152 9.81 14.97 -15.31
CA GLU A 152 11.26 15.20 -15.31
C GLU A 152 11.64 16.66 -15.64
N HIS A 153 10.77 17.41 -16.33
CA HIS A 153 11.05 18.76 -16.83
C HIS A 153 10.18 19.86 -16.17
N SER A 154 9.63 19.58 -14.99
CA SER A 154 8.83 20.53 -14.23
C SER A 154 9.03 20.36 -12.72
N TYR A 155 8.27 21.10 -11.93
CA TYR A 155 8.26 21.01 -10.48
C TYR A 155 7.74 19.64 -10.00
N PRO A 156 8.40 18.98 -9.03
CA PRO A 156 9.51 19.45 -8.19
C PRO A 156 10.90 18.99 -8.66
N GLN A 157 11.05 18.37 -9.84
CA GLN A 157 12.38 18.00 -10.35
C GLN A 157 13.19 19.24 -10.73
N LEU A 158 12.55 20.20 -11.40
CA LEU A 158 13.10 21.52 -11.68
C LEU A 158 12.54 22.54 -10.69
N ASN A 159 13.32 22.84 -9.66
CA ASN A 159 12.97 23.83 -8.61
C ASN A 159 13.45 25.26 -8.93
N ASP A 160 14.15 25.48 -10.05
CA ASP A 160 14.42 26.83 -10.56
C ASP A 160 13.15 27.41 -11.20
N LEU A 161 12.28 27.97 -10.36
CA LEU A 161 11.00 28.53 -10.79
C LEU A 161 11.16 29.72 -11.73
N ALA A 162 12.24 30.49 -11.60
CA ALA A 162 12.51 31.63 -12.49
C ALA A 162 12.92 31.15 -13.89
N GLY A 163 13.80 30.14 -13.96
CA GLY A 163 14.17 29.49 -15.21
C GLY A 163 12.97 28.82 -15.88
N LEU A 164 12.14 28.11 -15.11
CA LEU A 164 10.93 27.46 -15.61
C LEU A 164 9.91 28.48 -16.14
N ALA A 165 9.70 29.58 -15.41
CA ALA A 165 8.83 30.68 -15.85
C ALA A 165 9.30 31.28 -17.17
N LYS A 166 10.61 31.51 -17.30
CA LYS A 166 11.22 32.04 -18.52
C LYS A 166 11.04 31.08 -19.70
N ALA A 167 11.27 29.78 -19.51
CA ALA A 167 11.09 28.77 -20.55
C ALA A 167 9.63 28.71 -21.03
N ALA A 168 8.67 28.84 -20.10
CA ALA A 168 7.25 28.85 -20.40
C ALA A 168 6.72 30.17 -20.99
N GLY A 169 7.51 31.25 -20.95
CA GLY A 169 7.01 32.60 -21.25
C GLY A 169 5.94 33.08 -20.25
N ALA A 170 5.98 32.53 -19.04
CA ALA A 170 5.05 32.79 -17.95
C ALA A 170 5.46 34.03 -17.13
N GLY A 171 4.53 34.51 -16.30
CA GLY A 171 4.88 35.42 -15.21
C GLY A 171 5.69 34.71 -14.12
N ALA A 172 5.94 35.40 -13.00
CA ALA A 172 6.62 34.77 -11.86
C ALA A 172 5.85 33.53 -11.38
N LEU A 173 6.56 32.42 -11.21
CA LEU A 173 6.01 31.18 -10.67
C LEU A 173 6.36 31.05 -9.19
N THR A 174 5.35 30.72 -8.38
CA THR A 174 5.51 30.13 -7.04
C THR A 174 5.49 28.60 -7.11
N ALA A 175 5.87 27.92 -6.03
CA ALA A 175 5.80 26.46 -5.95
C ALA A 175 4.36 25.95 -6.18
N GLU A 176 3.35 26.64 -5.65
CA GLU A 176 1.93 26.33 -5.82
C GLU A 176 1.49 26.47 -7.28
N SER A 177 1.84 27.60 -7.92
CA SER A 177 1.51 27.83 -9.34
C SER A 177 2.23 26.84 -10.27
N ALA A 178 3.49 26.49 -9.96
CA ALA A 178 4.24 25.51 -10.73
C ALA A 178 3.68 24.09 -10.57
N ALA A 179 3.30 23.71 -9.34
CA ALA A 179 2.63 22.44 -9.08
C ALA A 179 1.26 22.37 -9.78
N ALA A 180 0.47 23.45 -9.74
CA ALA A 180 -0.82 23.52 -10.43
C ALA A 180 -0.67 23.40 -11.96
N GLY A 181 0.24 24.17 -12.57
CA GLY A 181 0.50 24.10 -14.01
C GLY A 181 0.99 22.72 -14.46
N THR A 182 1.82 22.08 -13.63
CA THR A 182 2.28 20.70 -13.88
C THR A 182 1.12 19.71 -13.82
N GLN A 183 0.28 19.78 -12.77
CA GLN A 183 -0.88 18.90 -12.61
C GLN A 183 -1.89 19.06 -13.76
N VAL A 184 -2.14 20.30 -14.22
CA VAL A 184 -3.00 20.59 -15.37
C VAL A 184 -2.45 19.97 -16.65
N ALA A 185 -1.15 20.11 -16.93
CA ALA A 185 -0.52 19.47 -18.09
C ALA A 185 -0.66 17.93 -18.04
N ILE A 186 -0.49 17.32 -16.86
CA ILE A 186 -0.67 15.88 -16.68
C ILE A 186 -2.11 15.47 -17.00
N TRP A 187 -3.12 16.15 -16.46
CA TRP A 187 -4.53 15.84 -16.72
C TRP A 187 -4.93 15.98 -18.19
N ARG A 188 -4.37 16.98 -18.90
CA ARG A 188 -4.59 17.15 -20.34
C ARG A 188 -4.00 16.00 -21.16
N LEU A 189 -2.83 15.48 -20.76
CA LEU A 189 -2.18 14.35 -21.44
C LEU A 189 -2.79 13.00 -21.04
N ALA A 190 -3.24 12.84 -19.80
CA ALA A 190 -3.76 11.59 -19.29
C ALA A 190 -5.19 11.32 -19.76
N ASP A 191 -6.09 12.29 -19.61
CA ASP A 191 -7.54 12.12 -19.83
C ASP A 191 -8.07 12.99 -20.98
N GLY A 192 -7.22 13.83 -21.61
CA GLY A 192 -7.71 14.84 -22.55
C GLY A 192 -8.62 15.87 -21.90
N ALA A 193 -8.49 16.08 -20.58
CA ALA A 193 -9.43 16.88 -19.82
C ALA A 193 -9.47 18.35 -20.27
N ASN A 194 -10.68 18.92 -20.35
CA ASN A 194 -10.87 20.34 -20.56
C ASN A 194 -10.69 21.09 -19.23
N VAL A 195 -9.44 21.39 -18.90
CA VAL A 195 -9.03 22.00 -17.64
C VAL A 195 -7.97 23.08 -17.86
N GLU A 196 -8.12 24.19 -17.14
CA GLU A 196 -7.23 25.36 -17.17
C GLU A 196 -6.73 25.63 -15.75
N ALA A 197 -5.49 26.07 -15.58
CA ALA A 197 -5.05 26.60 -14.29
C ALA A 197 -5.73 27.94 -14.02
N ALA A 198 -6.16 28.17 -12.78
CA ALA A 198 -6.77 29.44 -12.39
C ALA A 198 -5.76 30.59 -12.39
N ASP A 199 -4.48 30.28 -12.14
CA ASP A 199 -3.37 31.22 -12.21
C ASP A 199 -2.85 31.34 -13.67
N PRO A 200 -2.79 32.55 -14.26
CA PRO A 200 -2.33 32.72 -15.64
C PRO A 200 -0.88 32.31 -15.92
N ALA A 201 0.01 32.40 -14.93
CA ALA A 201 1.39 31.94 -15.08
C ALA A 201 1.46 30.40 -15.03
N ALA A 202 0.68 29.78 -14.14
CA ALA A 202 0.51 28.33 -14.10
C ALA A 202 -0.08 27.78 -15.41
N GLU A 203 -1.03 28.49 -16.01
CA GLU A 203 -1.65 28.10 -17.28
C GLU A 203 -0.63 28.12 -18.43
N LYS A 204 0.17 29.19 -18.53
CA LYS A 204 1.26 29.25 -19.50
C LYS A 204 2.30 28.15 -19.31
N LEU A 205 2.59 27.80 -18.06
CA LEU A 205 3.44 26.65 -17.75
C LEU A 205 2.81 25.35 -18.27
N ALA A 206 1.53 25.12 -18.01
CA ALA A 206 0.82 23.94 -18.49
C ALA A 206 0.87 23.82 -20.02
N ASP A 207 0.62 24.93 -20.73
CA ASP A 207 0.69 25.00 -22.19
C ASP A 207 2.10 24.73 -22.74
N TYR A 208 3.13 25.25 -22.06
CA TYR A 208 4.52 24.99 -22.41
C TYR A 208 4.87 23.51 -22.26
N LEU A 209 4.53 22.92 -21.12
CA LEU A 209 4.80 21.51 -20.80
C LEU A 209 4.10 20.58 -21.78
N GLN A 210 2.80 20.81 -22.03
CA GLN A 210 2.03 19.99 -22.96
C GLN A 210 2.54 20.09 -24.40
N ARG A 211 3.00 21.27 -24.84
CA ARG A 211 3.57 21.41 -26.20
C ARG A 211 4.95 20.80 -26.33
N SER A 212 5.80 20.95 -25.31
CA SER A 212 7.21 20.55 -25.35
C SER A 212 7.44 19.07 -25.06
N ALA A 213 6.47 18.39 -24.44
CA ALA A 213 6.67 17.04 -23.94
C ALA A 213 7.02 16.03 -25.04
N GLY A 214 8.22 15.46 -24.93
CA GLY A 214 8.66 14.29 -25.72
C GLY A 214 8.17 12.99 -25.11
N ARG A 215 8.29 11.87 -25.84
CA ARG A 215 7.90 10.54 -25.34
C ARG A 215 9.08 9.84 -24.71
N LEU A 216 8.93 9.44 -23.44
CA LEU A 216 9.89 8.62 -22.71
C LEU A 216 9.30 7.23 -22.44
N PRO A 217 10.13 6.17 -22.31
CA PRO A 217 9.65 4.83 -21.98
C PRO A 217 9.12 4.77 -20.53
N GLU A 218 8.41 3.70 -20.18
CA GLU A 218 8.07 3.43 -18.78
C GLU A 218 9.36 3.23 -17.95
N PRO A 219 9.48 3.86 -16.76
CA PRO A 219 10.63 3.62 -15.91
C PRO A 219 10.51 2.24 -15.22
N PRO A 220 11.64 1.56 -14.97
CA PRO A 220 11.63 0.23 -14.33
C PRO A 220 11.14 0.31 -12.89
N ALA A 221 10.64 -0.82 -12.36
CA ALA A 221 10.26 -0.92 -10.95
C ALA A 221 11.45 -0.65 -10.02
N SER A 222 11.16 -0.10 -8.84
CA SER A 222 12.19 0.19 -7.82
C SER A 222 12.87 -1.10 -7.31
N LEU A 223 12.08 -2.17 -7.13
CA LEU A 223 12.50 -3.53 -6.83
C LEU A 223 11.44 -4.51 -7.37
N GLY A 224 11.88 -5.56 -8.06
CA GLY A 224 11.01 -6.63 -8.56
C GLY A 224 11.76 -7.96 -8.66
N LEU A 225 11.00 -9.05 -8.71
CA LEU A 225 11.51 -10.41 -8.86
C LEU A 225 10.86 -11.05 -10.08
N ASP A 226 11.68 -11.55 -11.01
CA ASP A 226 11.22 -11.97 -12.33
C ASP A 226 11.80 -13.37 -12.69
N PRO A 227 10.96 -14.41 -12.83
CA PRO A 227 9.51 -14.40 -12.61
C PRO A 227 9.14 -14.33 -11.12
N GLY A 228 7.97 -13.79 -10.80
CA GLY A 228 7.45 -13.72 -9.42
C GLY A 228 7.02 -15.09 -8.86
N SER A 229 6.90 -16.11 -9.71
CA SER A 229 6.64 -17.48 -9.29
C SER A 229 7.38 -18.48 -10.17
N VAL A 230 7.87 -19.56 -9.56
CA VAL A 230 8.56 -20.67 -10.21
C VAL A 230 8.02 -22.00 -9.70
N SER A 231 8.07 -23.04 -10.51
CA SER A 231 7.68 -24.39 -10.09
C SER A 231 8.67 -25.43 -10.58
N GLY A 232 8.78 -26.55 -9.87
CA GLY A 232 9.70 -27.62 -10.21
C GLY A 232 9.71 -28.76 -9.19
N PRO A 233 10.52 -29.81 -9.44
CA PRO A 233 10.61 -30.97 -8.57
C PRO A 233 11.41 -30.71 -7.28
N VAL A 234 11.10 -31.47 -6.24
CA VAL A 234 11.91 -31.53 -5.01
C VAL A 234 13.24 -32.26 -5.26
N GLY A 235 14.22 -32.07 -4.37
CA GLY A 235 15.56 -32.65 -4.51
C GLY A 235 16.45 -31.92 -5.50
N GLY A 236 16.04 -30.73 -5.96
CA GLY A 236 16.76 -29.89 -6.90
C GLY A 236 16.62 -28.41 -6.60
N ARG A 237 17.02 -27.58 -7.57
CA ARG A 237 16.92 -26.11 -7.52
C ARG A 237 15.82 -25.64 -8.45
N ILE A 238 14.84 -24.94 -7.90
CA ILE A 238 13.72 -24.33 -8.63
C ILE A 238 14.07 -22.86 -8.91
N GLY A 239 14.05 -22.44 -10.17
CA GLY A 239 14.46 -21.09 -10.59
C GLY A 239 15.04 -21.07 -12.01
N PRO A 240 15.69 -19.96 -12.43
CA PRO A 240 16.05 -18.79 -11.62
C PRO A 240 14.91 -17.79 -11.43
N VAL A 241 14.92 -17.11 -10.28
CA VAL A 241 14.24 -15.83 -10.05
C VAL A 241 15.27 -14.70 -10.11
N THR A 242 15.08 -13.73 -11.00
CA THR A 242 16.03 -12.63 -11.21
C THR A 242 15.65 -11.40 -10.38
N VAL A 243 16.60 -10.85 -9.64
CA VAL A 243 16.44 -9.61 -8.89
C VAL A 243 16.60 -8.41 -9.83
N ARG A 244 15.58 -7.55 -9.91
CA ARG A 244 15.64 -6.28 -10.64
C ARG A 244 15.50 -5.13 -9.65
N THR A 245 16.49 -4.25 -9.54
CA THR A 245 16.44 -3.14 -8.57
C THR A 245 17.34 -1.97 -8.94
N GLY A 246 16.95 -0.77 -8.51
CA GLY A 246 17.82 0.41 -8.50
C GLY A 246 18.71 0.54 -7.25
N ALA A 247 18.57 -0.36 -6.26
CA ALA A 247 19.40 -0.35 -5.05
C ALA A 247 20.81 -0.90 -5.34
N GLN A 248 21.82 -0.43 -4.58
CA GLN A 248 23.19 -0.96 -4.66
C GLN A 248 23.27 -2.43 -4.20
N SER A 249 22.48 -2.77 -3.19
CA SER A 249 22.37 -4.12 -2.64
C SER A 249 21.01 -4.26 -1.94
N VAL A 250 20.48 -5.48 -1.93
CA VAL A 250 19.23 -5.85 -1.26
C VAL A 250 19.45 -7.09 -0.39
N SER A 251 18.76 -7.15 0.75
CA SER A 251 18.75 -8.35 1.60
C SER A 251 17.78 -9.39 1.03
N VAL A 252 18.13 -10.66 1.20
CA VAL A 252 17.35 -11.80 0.73
C VAL A 252 17.04 -12.68 1.95
N ALA A 253 15.75 -12.93 2.19
CA ALA A 253 15.29 -13.72 3.33
C ALA A 253 14.21 -14.72 2.89
N PRO A 254 14.41 -16.04 3.06
CA PRO A 254 13.33 -17.00 2.95
C PRO A 254 12.29 -16.77 4.06
N ASP A 255 11.02 -17.08 3.78
CA ASP A 255 9.97 -17.04 4.78
C ASP A 255 10.13 -18.14 5.85
N ALA A 256 9.36 -18.04 6.94
CA ALA A 256 9.46 -19.00 8.04
C ALA A 256 9.04 -20.43 7.63
N ALA A 257 8.14 -20.58 6.66
CA ALA A 257 7.70 -21.88 6.18
C ALA A 257 8.80 -22.58 5.37
N ALA A 258 9.48 -21.83 4.51
CA ALA A 258 10.65 -22.24 3.76
C ALA A 258 11.76 -22.72 4.70
N VAL A 259 12.07 -21.95 5.74
CA VAL A 259 13.06 -22.32 6.75
C VAL A 259 12.65 -23.60 7.50
N ALA A 260 11.37 -23.73 7.88
CA ALA A 260 10.87 -24.92 8.58
C ALA A 260 10.95 -26.20 7.73
N MET A 261 10.80 -26.07 6.40
CA MET A 261 10.94 -27.16 5.44
C MET A 261 12.40 -27.41 4.99
N GLY A 262 13.37 -26.64 5.52
CA GLY A 262 14.78 -26.75 5.14
C GLY A 262 15.11 -26.21 3.75
N VAL A 263 14.23 -25.40 3.15
CA VAL A 263 14.43 -24.75 1.85
C VAL A 263 15.48 -23.65 2.00
N ARG A 264 16.48 -23.66 1.11
CA ARG A 264 17.52 -22.62 1.06
C ARG A 264 17.37 -21.76 -0.18
N ILE A 265 17.73 -20.47 -0.04
CA ILE A 265 17.88 -19.58 -1.19
C ILE A 265 19.36 -19.56 -1.57
N VAL A 266 19.66 -19.97 -2.81
CA VAL A 266 21.03 -20.16 -3.28
C VAL A 266 21.27 -19.49 -4.64
N ASP A 267 22.54 -19.31 -5.01
CA ASP A 267 22.96 -18.89 -6.34
C ASP A 267 23.03 -20.08 -7.32
N ALA A 268 23.50 -19.84 -8.55
CA ALA A 268 23.63 -20.88 -9.57
C ALA A 268 24.63 -21.97 -9.15
N GLU A 269 25.60 -21.64 -8.31
CA GLU A 269 26.62 -22.54 -7.78
C GLU A 269 26.13 -23.33 -6.54
N GLY A 270 25.03 -22.91 -5.92
CA GLY A 270 24.47 -23.54 -4.72
C GLY A 270 24.91 -22.91 -3.41
N LYS A 271 25.57 -21.75 -3.45
CA LYS A 271 25.97 -21.04 -2.23
C LYS A 271 24.76 -20.28 -1.68
N PRO A 272 24.55 -20.26 -0.35
CA PRO A 272 23.50 -19.48 0.27
C PRO A 272 23.59 -17.99 -0.09
N VAL A 273 22.46 -17.39 -0.44
CA VAL A 273 22.36 -15.97 -0.79
C VAL A 273 21.54 -15.25 0.28
N THR A 274 22.17 -14.32 0.98
CA THR A 274 21.52 -13.41 1.95
C THR A 274 21.53 -11.96 1.49
N ALA A 275 22.29 -11.65 0.44
CA ALA A 275 22.35 -10.34 -0.20
C ALA A 275 22.47 -10.50 -1.71
N ALA A 276 21.79 -9.64 -2.46
CA ALA A 276 21.76 -9.67 -3.92
C ALA A 276 21.93 -8.26 -4.50
N ALA A 277 22.33 -8.20 -5.77
CA ALA A 277 22.40 -6.98 -6.55
C ALA A 277 21.45 -7.07 -7.76
N ASN A 278 21.32 -5.98 -8.50
CA ASN A 278 20.57 -6.00 -9.74
C ASN A 278 21.17 -7.03 -10.72
N GLY A 279 20.32 -7.95 -11.21
CA GLY A 279 20.70 -9.06 -12.10
C GLY A 279 21.09 -10.36 -11.39
N SER A 280 21.16 -10.39 -10.05
CA SER A 280 21.38 -11.63 -9.30
C SER A 280 20.27 -12.65 -9.57
N ARG A 281 20.66 -13.92 -9.71
CA ARG A 281 19.73 -15.05 -9.91
C ARG A 281 19.62 -15.86 -8.62
N LEU A 282 18.40 -15.98 -8.12
CA LEU A 282 18.06 -16.73 -6.92
C LEU A 282 17.41 -18.05 -7.30
N TYR A 283 17.73 -19.10 -6.56
CA TYR A 283 17.15 -20.42 -6.71
C TYR A 283 16.64 -20.92 -5.36
N PHE A 284 15.50 -21.61 -5.38
CA PHE A 284 14.98 -22.33 -4.23
C PHE A 284 15.53 -23.74 -4.25
N GLU A 285 16.42 -24.06 -3.33
CA GLU A 285 16.94 -25.42 -3.15
C GLU A 285 16.03 -26.17 -2.17
N VAL A 286 15.24 -27.10 -2.70
CA VAL A 286 14.23 -27.84 -1.94
C VAL A 286 14.76 -29.25 -1.65
N PRO A 287 14.89 -29.67 -0.37
CA PRO A 287 15.36 -31.01 -0.03
C PRO A 287 14.54 -32.13 -0.67
N ALA A 288 15.17 -33.27 -0.94
CA ALA A 288 14.45 -34.45 -1.40
C ALA A 288 13.54 -34.97 -0.27
N GLY A 289 12.32 -35.41 -0.63
CA GLY A 289 11.33 -35.89 0.33
C GLY A 289 10.59 -34.78 1.10
N THR A 290 10.80 -33.50 0.76
CA THR A 290 9.95 -32.42 1.24
C THR A 290 8.51 -32.65 0.74
N PRO A 291 7.50 -32.62 1.61
CA PRO A 291 6.10 -32.72 1.20
C PRO A 291 5.71 -31.60 0.23
N ASP A 292 4.72 -31.87 -0.63
CA ASP A 292 4.12 -30.90 -1.54
C ASP A 292 3.78 -29.59 -0.81
N GLY A 293 4.13 -28.46 -1.42
CA GLY A 293 3.99 -27.17 -0.77
C GLY A 293 4.56 -26.01 -1.55
N THR A 294 4.66 -24.88 -0.84
CA THR A 294 5.14 -23.62 -1.39
C THR A 294 6.11 -22.96 -0.42
N ALA A 295 7.16 -22.32 -0.93
CA ALA A 295 8.05 -21.47 -0.15
C ALA A 295 8.15 -20.10 -0.83
N SER A 296 8.24 -19.04 -0.03
CA SER A 296 8.50 -17.70 -0.55
C SER A 296 9.84 -17.16 -0.11
N VAL A 297 10.40 -16.30 -0.94
CA VAL A 297 11.55 -15.45 -0.61
C VAL A 297 11.11 -14.00 -0.63
N THR A 298 11.53 -13.25 0.38
CA THR A 298 11.34 -11.81 0.46
C THR A 298 12.69 -11.13 0.22
N VAL A 299 12.69 -10.15 -0.67
CA VAL A 299 13.85 -9.30 -0.97
C VAL A 299 13.53 -7.87 -0.56
N GLN A 300 14.44 -7.23 0.18
CA GLN A 300 14.22 -5.89 0.75
C GLN A 300 15.43 -4.99 0.52
N GLY A 301 15.17 -3.70 0.36
CA GLY A 301 16.24 -2.71 0.22
C GLY A 301 15.74 -1.29 0.40
N SER A 302 16.64 -0.35 0.14
CA SER A 302 16.32 1.08 0.11
C SER A 302 16.85 1.69 -1.17
N THR A 303 15.97 2.36 -1.91
CA THR A 303 16.33 3.08 -3.15
C THR A 303 15.33 4.19 -3.42
N LYS A 304 15.63 5.06 -4.39
CA LYS A 304 14.65 6.03 -4.89
C LYS A 304 13.69 5.33 -5.84
N VAL A 305 12.41 5.61 -5.69
CA VAL A 305 11.40 5.20 -6.66
C VAL A 305 11.55 6.10 -7.90
N PRO A 306 11.71 5.53 -9.10
CA PRO A 306 11.91 6.35 -10.30
C PRO A 306 10.75 7.30 -10.60
N VAL A 307 11.07 8.50 -11.09
CA VAL A 307 10.09 9.47 -11.59
C VAL A 307 9.31 8.86 -12.74
N GLY A 308 7.98 8.98 -12.70
CA GLY A 308 7.07 8.38 -13.68
C GLY A 308 6.53 7.00 -13.31
N ARG A 309 6.97 6.39 -12.20
CA ARG A 309 6.31 5.17 -11.66
C ARG A 309 4.93 5.51 -11.13
N VAL A 310 4.00 4.56 -11.27
CA VAL A 310 2.61 4.74 -10.85
C VAL A 310 2.33 3.94 -9.59
N PHE A 311 1.56 4.55 -8.70
CA PHE A 311 1.04 3.98 -7.48
C PHE A 311 -0.48 3.90 -7.62
N THR A 312 -1.04 2.71 -7.51
CA THR A 312 -2.50 2.49 -7.58
C THR A 312 -3.03 2.05 -6.23
N SER A 313 -4.21 2.54 -5.87
CA SER A 313 -4.97 1.93 -4.78
C SER A 313 -5.69 0.68 -5.30
N GLY A 314 -6.53 0.04 -4.49
CA GLY A 314 -7.38 -1.08 -4.93
C GLY A 314 -8.32 -0.74 -6.10
N LEU A 315 -8.45 0.53 -6.49
CA LEU A 315 -9.20 0.99 -7.65
C LEU A 315 -8.27 1.62 -8.69
N PRO A 316 -8.26 1.17 -9.96
CA PRO A 316 -7.37 1.71 -10.99
C PRO A 316 -7.51 3.23 -11.20
N THR A 317 -8.72 3.78 -11.07
CA THR A 317 -8.98 5.22 -11.23
C THR A 317 -8.30 6.09 -10.16
N GLN A 318 -7.84 5.48 -9.07
CA GLN A 318 -7.06 6.12 -8.02
C GLN A 318 -5.59 5.80 -8.24
N ALA A 319 -4.99 6.55 -9.15
CA ALA A 319 -3.58 6.42 -9.50
C ALA A 319 -2.84 7.72 -9.22
N GLN A 320 -1.67 7.59 -8.60
CA GLN A 320 -0.70 8.64 -8.35
C GLN A 320 0.56 8.35 -9.16
N ILE A 321 1.20 9.36 -9.73
CA ILE A 321 2.45 9.20 -10.47
C ILE A 321 3.59 9.95 -9.77
N VAL A 322 4.73 9.27 -9.62
CA VAL A 322 5.90 9.78 -8.89
C VAL A 322 6.54 10.94 -9.63
N ALA A 323 6.60 12.08 -8.96
CA ALA A 323 7.28 13.30 -9.39
C ALA A 323 8.59 13.52 -8.63
N GLY A 324 8.77 12.89 -7.47
CA GLY A 324 9.98 12.97 -6.65
C GLY A 324 9.97 11.91 -5.55
N SER A 325 11.15 11.51 -5.09
CA SER A 325 11.32 10.44 -4.11
C SER A 325 12.58 10.63 -3.28
N SER A 326 12.45 10.43 -1.96
CA SER A 326 13.61 10.20 -1.08
C SER A 326 14.10 8.75 -1.23
N ALA A 327 15.19 8.38 -0.55
CA ALA A 327 15.46 6.96 -0.34
C ALA A 327 14.28 6.34 0.41
N SER A 328 13.75 5.24 -0.14
CA SER A 328 12.49 4.63 0.25
C SER A 328 12.66 3.12 0.39
N ALA A 329 12.05 2.55 1.42
CA ALA A 329 12.04 1.11 1.60
C ALA A 329 11.23 0.44 0.47
N VAL A 330 11.79 -0.63 -0.08
CA VAL A 330 11.21 -1.40 -1.19
C VAL A 330 11.23 -2.88 -0.85
N THR A 331 10.20 -3.61 -1.24
CA THR A 331 10.09 -5.05 -1.00
C THR A 331 9.60 -5.76 -2.26
N ALA A 332 10.15 -6.93 -2.55
CA ALA A 332 9.62 -7.84 -3.53
C ALA A 332 9.52 -9.25 -2.95
N GLN A 333 8.54 -10.02 -3.42
CA GLN A 333 8.34 -11.41 -3.02
C GLN A 333 8.23 -12.30 -4.25
N ALA A 334 8.83 -13.48 -4.18
CA ALA A 334 8.64 -14.54 -5.17
C ALA A 334 8.36 -15.86 -4.49
N THR A 335 7.60 -16.73 -5.15
CA THR A 335 7.13 -17.99 -4.59
C THR A 335 7.55 -19.17 -5.46
N ALA A 336 8.12 -20.19 -4.84
CA ALA A 336 8.33 -21.50 -5.44
C ALA A 336 7.23 -22.47 -5.04
N LEU A 337 6.80 -23.32 -5.98
CA LEU A 337 5.79 -24.35 -5.79
C LEU A 337 6.32 -25.72 -6.22
N TRP A 338 6.00 -26.77 -5.45
CA TRP A 338 6.28 -28.17 -5.79
C TRP A 338 5.17 -29.10 -5.29
N PRO A 339 4.89 -30.23 -6.00
CA PRO A 339 5.46 -30.65 -7.27
C PRO A 339 5.09 -29.69 -8.39
N GLU A 340 5.78 -29.80 -9.52
CA GLU A 340 5.51 -28.97 -10.70
C GLU A 340 4.01 -28.99 -11.03
N ALA A 341 3.41 -27.81 -11.20
CA ALA A 341 2.00 -27.71 -11.51
C ALA A 341 1.78 -28.33 -12.90
N VAL A 342 1.06 -29.44 -12.94
CA VAL A 342 0.72 -30.11 -14.20
C VAL A 342 -0.26 -29.23 -14.96
N VAL A 343 0.24 -28.50 -15.96
CA VAL A 343 -0.62 -27.83 -16.94
C VAL A 343 -1.31 -28.94 -17.74
N THR A 344 -2.54 -29.26 -17.37
CA THR A 344 -3.37 -30.15 -18.19
C THR A 344 -3.83 -29.30 -19.37
N GLU A 345 -3.15 -29.42 -20.52
CA GLU A 345 -3.76 -29.02 -21.79
C GLU A 345 -5.06 -29.82 -21.92
N ALA A 346 -6.19 -29.13 -21.78
CA ALA A 346 -7.48 -29.67 -22.14
C ALA A 346 -7.44 -29.96 -23.65
N GLY A 347 -7.15 -31.22 -23.99
CA GLY A 347 -7.16 -31.73 -25.34
C GLY A 347 -8.48 -31.41 -26.01
N ALA A 348 -8.39 -30.87 -27.22
CA ALA A 348 -9.50 -30.67 -28.12
C ALA A 348 -10.19 -32.02 -28.44
N ALA A 349 -11.36 -32.24 -27.87
CA ALA A 349 -12.45 -33.09 -28.36
C ALA A 349 -13.68 -32.66 -27.55
N GLY A 350 -14.67 -31.97 -28.10
CA GLY A 350 -15.53 -32.52 -29.14
C GLY A 350 -16.78 -33.09 -28.45
N ASP A 351 -17.88 -32.36 -28.62
CA ASP A 351 -19.26 -32.82 -28.51
C ASP A 351 -19.98 -32.80 -27.14
N THR A 352 -21.30 -32.87 -27.26
CA THR A 352 -22.32 -32.07 -26.58
C THR A 352 -23.00 -32.84 -25.44
N THR A 353 -23.83 -32.13 -24.65
CA THR A 353 -24.89 -32.61 -23.72
C THR A 353 -24.48 -33.11 -22.32
N VAL A 354 -24.62 -32.23 -21.33
CA VAL A 354 -24.85 -32.65 -19.93
C VAL A 354 -26.35 -32.84 -19.72
N ALA A 355 -26.75 -34.10 -19.64
CA ALA A 355 -28.09 -34.50 -19.22
C ALA A 355 -28.24 -34.26 -17.70
N ASN A 356 -29.26 -33.50 -17.34
CA ASN A 356 -29.74 -33.29 -15.97
C ASN A 356 -30.77 -34.38 -15.61
N PRO A 357 -30.65 -35.11 -14.48
CA PRO A 357 -31.77 -35.85 -13.94
C PRO A 357 -32.54 -34.99 -12.91
N ALA A 358 -33.79 -34.65 -13.25
CA ALA A 358 -34.87 -34.33 -12.30
C ALA A 358 -35.12 -35.56 -11.39
N VAL A 359 -35.65 -35.51 -10.16
CA VAL A 359 -36.93 -34.99 -9.58
C VAL A 359 -36.69 -35.02 -8.04
N ALA A 360 -37.33 -34.33 -7.09
CA ALA A 360 -38.71 -33.94 -6.95
C ALA A 360 -38.94 -32.89 -5.86
N ASP A 361 -40.04 -32.17 -6.07
CA ASP A 361 -40.64 -31.08 -5.33
C ASP A 361 -41.58 -31.62 -4.23
N THR A 362 -41.44 -31.15 -2.98
CA THR A 362 -42.52 -31.12 -1.97
C THR A 362 -42.28 -30.00 -0.98
N SER A 363 -43.07 -28.94 -1.10
CA SER A 363 -43.32 -27.90 -0.09
C SER A 363 -44.25 -28.44 1.02
N PRO A 364 -44.12 -27.96 2.28
CA PRO A 364 -45.14 -27.02 2.75
C PRO A 364 -44.59 -25.84 3.60
N GLU A 365 -45.41 -24.80 3.63
CA GLU A 365 -45.24 -23.44 4.19
C GLU A 365 -45.61 -23.34 5.71
N PRO A 366 -45.65 -22.16 6.39
CA PRO A 366 -44.69 -21.74 7.42
C PRO A 366 -45.33 -21.37 8.79
N THR A 367 -44.55 -20.71 9.66
CA THR A 367 -44.86 -19.88 10.89
C THR A 367 -44.31 -20.42 12.23
N PRO A 368 -44.10 -19.58 13.26
CA PRO A 368 -43.31 -18.34 13.28
C PRO A 368 -42.37 -18.25 14.52
N GLU A 369 -41.42 -17.30 14.51
CA GLU A 369 -40.64 -16.78 15.66
C GLU A 369 -39.65 -17.79 16.30
N GLU A 370 -38.36 -17.54 16.51
CA GLU A 370 -37.59 -16.34 16.80
C GLU A 370 -36.19 -16.45 16.14
N GLU A 371 -35.35 -15.45 16.38
CA GLU A 371 -33.88 -15.46 16.26
C GLU A 371 -33.27 -14.68 15.07
N ARG A 372 -32.67 -13.54 15.46
CA ARG A 372 -31.36 -12.99 15.07
C ARG A 372 -31.38 -11.63 14.37
N LEU A 373 -31.36 -10.61 15.21
CA LEU A 373 -30.59 -9.40 14.97
C LEU A 373 -29.35 -9.38 15.89
N ALA A 374 -28.24 -8.96 15.29
CA ALA A 374 -27.00 -8.45 15.89
C ALA A 374 -26.10 -9.43 16.68
N THR A 375 -25.07 -9.94 15.99
CA THR A 375 -23.73 -10.02 16.57
C THR A 375 -22.72 -9.62 15.49
N SER A 376 -22.36 -8.35 15.53
CA SER A 376 -21.21 -7.79 14.85
C SER A 376 -19.93 -8.37 15.47
N GLY A 377 -19.07 -8.90 14.62
CA GLY A 377 -17.60 -8.80 14.68
C GLY A 377 -16.93 -8.96 16.04
N SER A 378 -16.71 -10.21 16.46
CA SER A 378 -15.55 -10.58 17.28
C SER A 378 -14.61 -11.41 16.39
N SER A 379 -13.55 -10.81 15.88
CA SER A 379 -12.44 -11.55 15.29
C SER A 379 -11.32 -11.61 16.31
N ALA A 380 -11.12 -12.81 16.85
CA ALA A 380 -9.99 -13.19 17.69
C ALA A 380 -8.69 -13.17 16.85
N ALA A 381 -7.93 -12.08 16.95
CA ALA A 381 -6.59 -11.94 16.35
C ALA A 381 -5.48 -11.96 17.44
N THR A 382 -5.64 -12.82 18.45
CA THR A 382 -4.84 -12.77 19.69
C THR A 382 -3.65 -13.75 19.81
N PRO A 383 -2.98 -14.17 18.73
CA PRO A 383 -1.58 -14.61 18.88
C PRO A 383 -0.54 -13.74 18.15
N VAL A 384 -0.95 -12.86 17.23
CA VAL A 384 0.02 -12.09 16.40
C VAL A 384 0.56 -10.84 17.11
N ILE A 385 -0.14 -10.32 18.12
CA ILE A 385 0.29 -9.11 18.86
C ILE A 385 1.32 -9.45 19.97
N ALA A 386 1.35 -10.69 20.46
CA ALA A 386 2.28 -11.07 21.53
C ALA A 386 3.73 -11.25 21.04
N SER A 387 3.93 -11.72 19.80
CA SER A 387 5.26 -11.95 19.24
C SER A 387 5.99 -10.65 18.86
N LEU A 388 5.26 -9.60 18.48
CA LEU A 388 5.83 -8.29 18.15
C LEU A 388 6.25 -7.51 19.41
N ALA A 389 5.55 -7.70 20.53
CA ALA A 389 5.88 -7.05 21.80
C ALA A 389 7.17 -7.60 22.43
N VAL A 390 7.43 -8.90 22.33
CA VAL A 390 8.65 -9.50 22.90
C VAL A 390 9.90 -9.08 22.11
N GLY A 391 9.81 -8.99 20.78
CA GLY A 391 10.93 -8.54 19.93
C GLY A 391 11.36 -7.11 20.22
N LEU A 392 10.41 -6.20 20.44
CA LEU A 392 10.70 -4.78 20.75
C LEU A 392 11.26 -4.59 22.16
N VAL A 393 10.86 -5.41 23.14
CA VAL A 393 11.40 -5.34 24.52
C VAL A 393 12.83 -5.88 24.58
N VAL A 394 13.16 -6.94 23.84
CA VAL A 394 14.54 -7.47 23.77
C VAL A 394 15.46 -6.49 23.07
N LEU A 395 15.02 -5.88 21.96
CA LEU A 395 15.81 -4.91 21.22
C LEU A 395 16.00 -3.61 22.02
N GLY A 396 14.96 -3.12 22.69
CA GLY A 396 15.03 -1.96 23.58
C GLY A 396 15.94 -2.20 24.79
N GLY A 397 15.88 -3.39 25.40
CA GLY A 397 16.76 -3.78 26.50
C GLY A 397 18.24 -3.80 26.13
N LEU A 398 18.58 -4.24 24.91
CA LEU A 398 19.95 -4.28 24.42
C LEU A 398 20.54 -2.87 24.22
N VAL A 399 19.72 -1.92 23.74
CA VAL A 399 20.12 -0.53 23.51
C VAL A 399 20.36 0.21 24.84
N VAL A 400 19.49 0.02 25.85
CA VAL A 400 19.67 0.64 27.17
C VAL A 400 20.92 0.11 27.89
N LEU A 401 21.26 -1.17 27.71
CA LEU A 401 22.48 -1.76 28.27
C LEU A 401 23.77 -1.22 27.61
N LEU A 402 23.73 -0.89 26.32
CA LEU A 402 24.86 -0.29 25.61
C LEU A 402 25.07 1.19 25.95
N VAL A 403 24.00 1.94 26.23
CA VAL A 403 24.11 3.35 26.66
C VAL A 403 24.58 3.47 28.11
N ARG A 404 24.21 2.53 28.98
CA ARG A 404 24.64 2.53 30.40
C ARG A 404 26.10 2.11 30.61
N LYS A 405 26.79 1.59 29.58
CA LYS A 405 28.19 1.17 29.65
C LYS A 405 29.22 2.23 29.21
N ARG A 406 28.82 3.49 29.04
CA ARG A 406 29.79 4.59 28.96
C ARG A 406 30.07 5.13 30.37
N PRO A 407 31.23 4.83 30.99
CA PRO A 407 31.69 5.62 32.11
C PRO A 407 31.96 7.06 31.64
N LEU A 408 31.61 8.00 32.51
CA LEU A 408 31.99 9.40 32.40
C LEU A 408 33.49 9.48 32.70
N ASP A 409 34.30 9.77 31.69
CA ASP A 409 35.64 10.30 31.92
C ASP A 409 35.51 11.83 31.90
N GLU A 410 35.46 12.39 33.11
CA GLU A 410 35.73 13.80 33.39
C GLU A 410 37.22 14.11 33.14
N GLU A 411 37.45 15.33 32.63
CA GLU A 411 38.63 16.19 32.79
C GLU A 411 40.05 15.58 32.86
N GLU A 412 40.91 15.97 31.90
CA GLU A 412 42.14 16.74 32.22
C GLU A 412 42.86 17.22 30.94
N GLY A 413 43.16 18.53 30.88
CA GLY A 413 44.47 18.99 30.39
C GLY A 413 44.56 19.66 29.01
N ALA A 414 44.83 20.98 29.08
CA ALA A 414 45.46 21.89 28.09
C ALA A 414 44.54 22.66 27.13
#